data_AF-A0A2R6NJZ3-F1
#
_entry.id   AF-A0A2R6NJZ3-F1
#
_cell.length_a   1.000
_cell.length_b   1.000
_cell.length_c   1.000
_cell.angle_alpha   90.00
_cell.angle_beta   90.00
_cell.angle_gamma   90.00
#
_symmetry.space_group_name_H-M   'P 1'
#
loop_
_entity.id
_entity.type
_entity.pdbx_description
1 polymer ?
#
loop_
_entity_poly.entity_id
_entity_poly.type
_entity_poly.pdbx_seq_one_letter_code
_entity_poly.pdbx_strand_id
1 'polypeptide(L)'
;MQETWAFVSAHLLFDPNKPKQLSNHLVSFVHVFTWLAARFHKHSKSVLPLLTDEQYTEREIWNRNMRNMRNEPLAVTIQREYDDRQPTTSGHYYYVSGKWKTYHLEQGRPPIALLERRTPLAGLIQDLYTLCSRHYTRLDLYPVDVFTVEGEGTIEPNPLRAVSDAVAQAISKAAKVKITPRPSPPSSPMELDSHDMITGVFGRWLRLTYPSLWPSEDKIKRLISSMDYRISF
;
A
#
# COMPACT_ATOMS: atom_id res chain seq x y z
N MET A 1 -15.10 11.67 -8.72
CA MET A 1 -15.22 10.55 -7.75
C MET A 1 -13.96 10.56 -6.89
N GLN A 2 -14.07 10.98 -5.63
CA GLN A 2 -12.97 10.98 -4.65
C GLN A 2 -12.66 9.53 -4.30
N GLU A 3 -11.57 8.97 -4.84
CA GLU A 3 -10.99 7.79 -4.20
C GLU A 3 -10.50 8.20 -2.81
N THR A 4 -10.74 7.36 -1.81
CA THR A 4 -10.21 7.58 -0.47
C THR A 4 -8.68 7.49 -0.57
N TRP A 5 -8.02 8.64 -0.41
CA TRP A 5 -6.56 8.83 -0.47
C TRP A 5 -5.74 7.65 0.10
N ALA A 6 -6.18 7.14 1.25
CA ALA A 6 -5.57 6.00 1.94
C ALA A 6 -5.41 4.77 1.04
N PHE A 7 -6.32 4.49 0.11
CA PHE A 7 -6.28 3.28 -0.71
C PHE A 7 -5.85 3.54 -2.16
N VAL A 8 -5.54 4.78 -2.53
CA VAL A 8 -5.00 5.08 -3.86
C VAL A 8 -3.65 4.37 -4.04
N SER A 9 -3.43 3.76 -5.21
CA SER A 9 -2.16 3.13 -5.55
C SER A 9 -1.01 4.12 -5.46
N ALA A 10 0.18 3.66 -5.06
CA ALA A 10 1.32 4.55 -4.91
C ALA A 10 1.70 5.27 -6.22
N HIS A 11 1.43 4.65 -7.37
CA HIS A 11 1.71 5.21 -8.68
C HIS A 11 0.86 6.46 -8.98
N LEU A 12 -0.43 6.41 -8.66
CA LEU A 12 -1.34 7.55 -8.79
C LEU A 12 -1.08 8.65 -7.73
N LEU A 13 -0.43 8.32 -6.62
CA LEU A 13 -0.01 9.31 -5.63
C LEU A 13 1.21 10.12 -6.09
N PHE A 14 2.04 9.58 -7.00
CA PHE A 14 3.14 10.32 -7.62
C PHE A 14 2.69 11.14 -8.84
N ASP A 15 1.71 10.64 -9.60
CA ASP A 15 1.15 11.34 -10.75
C ASP A 15 -0.38 11.22 -10.76
N PRO A 16 -1.10 12.15 -10.09
CA PRO A 16 -2.56 12.14 -10.03
C PRO A 16 -3.23 12.34 -11.40
N ASN A 17 -2.50 12.88 -12.38
CA ASN A 17 -3.02 13.13 -13.73
C ASN A 17 -2.89 11.90 -14.64
N LYS A 18 -2.17 10.87 -14.19
CA LYS A 18 -2.02 9.63 -14.96
C LYS A 18 -3.38 8.94 -15.13
N PRO A 19 -3.67 8.41 -16.34
CA PRO A 19 -4.86 7.59 -16.55
C PRO A 19 -4.89 6.41 -15.58
N LYS A 20 -6.04 6.18 -14.96
CA LYS A 20 -6.24 5.04 -14.06
C LYS A 20 -6.17 3.75 -14.87
N GLN A 21 -5.36 2.81 -14.41
CA GLN A 21 -5.21 1.49 -14.99
C GLN A 21 -5.76 0.42 -14.04
N LEU A 22 -6.06 -0.76 -14.57
CA LEU A 22 -6.51 -1.89 -13.75
C LEU A 22 -5.54 -2.20 -12.60
N SER A 23 -4.23 -2.18 -12.88
CA SER A 23 -3.19 -2.39 -11.86
C SER A 23 -3.32 -1.45 -10.66
N ASN A 24 -3.72 -0.19 -10.87
CA ASN A 24 -3.93 0.75 -9.77
C ASN A 24 -5.06 0.28 -8.84
N HIS A 25 -6.18 -0.18 -9.39
CA HIS A 25 -7.29 -0.71 -8.61
C HIS A 25 -6.91 -2.00 -7.88
N LEU A 26 -6.17 -2.88 -8.54
CA LEU A 26 -5.67 -4.12 -7.95
C LEU A 26 -4.72 -3.85 -6.77
N VAL A 27 -3.84 -2.85 -6.88
CA VAL A 27 -2.98 -2.41 -5.77
C VAL A 27 -3.79 -1.79 -4.63
N SER A 28 -4.84 -1.02 -4.95
CA SER A 28 -5.76 -0.48 -3.94
C SER A 28 -6.39 -1.58 -3.08
N PHE A 29 -6.78 -2.72 -3.67
CA PHE A 29 -7.28 -3.86 -2.90
C PHE A 29 -6.24 -4.40 -1.92
N VAL A 30 -4.97 -4.51 -2.32
CA VAL A 30 -3.88 -4.96 -1.43
C VAL A 30 -3.77 -4.04 -0.20
N HIS A 31 -3.91 -2.73 -0.38
CA HIS A 31 -3.92 -1.77 0.73
C HIS A 31 -5.13 -1.95 1.65
N VAL A 32 -6.33 -2.21 1.12
CA VAL A 32 -7.52 -2.50 1.93
C VAL A 32 -7.31 -3.76 2.78
N PHE A 33 -6.81 -4.86 2.19
CA PHE A 33 -6.51 -6.08 2.97
C PHE A 33 -5.47 -5.85 4.05
N THR A 34 -4.42 -5.08 3.74
CA THR A 34 -3.38 -4.72 4.71
C THR A 34 -3.97 -3.90 5.86
N TRP A 35 -4.84 -2.93 5.55
CA TRP A 35 -5.51 -2.10 6.54
C TRP A 35 -6.44 -2.93 7.44
N LEU A 36 -7.24 -3.82 6.87
CA LEU A 36 -8.10 -4.73 7.64
C LEU A 36 -7.27 -5.65 8.54
N ALA A 37 -6.18 -6.20 8.01
CA ALA A 37 -5.23 -7.00 8.78
C ALA A 37 -4.62 -6.21 9.96
N ALA A 38 -4.26 -4.95 9.73
CA ALA A 38 -3.77 -4.03 10.76
C ALA A 38 -4.78 -3.81 11.89
N ARG A 39 -6.06 -3.70 11.52
CA ARG A 39 -7.12 -3.35 12.47
C ARG A 39 -7.59 -4.54 13.29
N PHE A 40 -7.64 -5.72 12.70
CA PHE A 40 -8.35 -6.87 13.28
C PHE A 40 -7.48 -8.07 13.65
N HIS A 41 -6.20 -8.08 13.28
CA HIS A 41 -5.31 -9.22 13.55
C HIS A 41 -4.09 -8.81 14.38
N LYS A 42 -3.56 -9.77 15.16
CA LYS A 42 -2.30 -9.58 15.87
C LYS A 42 -1.14 -9.50 14.87
N HIS A 43 -0.33 -8.45 14.95
CA HIS A 43 0.75 -8.18 14.00
C HIS A 43 2.01 -7.64 14.70
N SER A 44 3.08 -7.44 13.95
CA SER A 44 4.41 -7.02 14.43
C SER A 44 4.42 -5.68 15.17
N LYS A 45 3.41 -4.84 14.95
CA LYS A 45 3.16 -3.58 15.67
C LYS A 45 2.14 -3.66 16.81
N SER A 46 1.55 -4.82 17.08
CA SER A 46 0.60 -4.96 18.19
C SER A 46 1.38 -5.04 19.51
N VAL A 47 0.91 -4.36 20.56
CA VAL A 47 1.53 -4.43 21.89
C VAL A 47 1.31 -5.83 22.47
N LEU A 48 2.38 -6.59 22.73
CA LEU A 48 2.35 -7.91 23.37
C LEU A 48 2.40 -7.79 24.92
N PRO A 49 1.85 -8.75 25.68
CA PRO A 49 2.47 -10.07 25.84
C PRO A 49 1.59 -11.25 25.41
N LEU A 50 2.25 -12.31 24.94
CA LEU A 50 1.67 -13.60 24.57
C LEU A 50 1.13 -14.32 25.82
N LEU A 51 -0.19 -14.25 26.07
CA LEU A 51 -0.90 -15.23 26.89
C LEU A 51 -2.21 -15.58 26.19
N THR A 52 -2.60 -16.85 26.27
CA THR A 52 -3.78 -17.45 25.64
C THR A 52 -5.06 -16.83 26.19
N ASP A 53 -6.08 -16.70 25.34
CA ASP A 53 -7.34 -15.98 25.63
C ASP A 53 -8.11 -16.54 26.85
N GLU A 54 -7.75 -17.72 27.34
CA GLU A 54 -8.38 -18.39 28.49
C GLU A 54 -8.00 -17.80 29.87
N GLN A 55 -7.07 -16.85 29.93
CA GLN A 55 -6.53 -16.36 31.21
C GLN A 55 -6.90 -14.91 31.57
N TYR A 56 -7.72 -14.23 30.78
CA TYR A 56 -7.97 -12.79 30.98
C TYR A 56 -9.23 -12.50 31.80
N THR A 57 -9.10 -11.67 32.82
CA THR A 57 -10.20 -10.94 33.48
C THR A 57 -10.63 -9.73 32.63
N GLU A 58 -11.87 -9.24 32.78
CA GLU A 58 -12.37 -8.05 32.06
C GLU A 58 -11.46 -6.81 32.20
N ARG A 59 -10.81 -6.67 33.37
CA ARG A 59 -9.85 -5.60 33.65
C ARG A 59 -8.60 -5.69 32.80
N GLU A 60 -8.13 -6.89 32.49
CA GLU A 60 -6.96 -7.11 31.66
C GLU A 60 -7.28 -6.93 30.17
N ILE A 61 -8.52 -7.26 29.76
CA ILE A 61 -9.06 -6.92 28.43
C ILE A 61 -9.13 -5.40 28.25
N TRP A 62 -9.62 -4.67 29.26
CA TRP A 62 -9.66 -3.20 29.25
C TRP A 62 -8.25 -2.60 29.21
N ASN A 63 -7.31 -3.09 30.02
CA ASN A 63 -5.92 -2.62 30.03
C ASN A 63 -5.23 -2.88 28.68
N ARG A 64 -5.51 -4.02 28.04
CA ARG A 64 -5.06 -4.33 26.67
C ARG A 64 -5.60 -3.31 25.66
N ASN A 65 -6.91 -3.02 25.71
CA ASN A 65 -7.54 -2.03 24.85
C ASN A 65 -6.95 -0.62 25.07
N MET A 66 -6.67 -0.26 26.33
CA MET A 66 -5.99 1.00 26.68
C MET A 66 -4.52 1.07 26.21
N ARG A 67 -3.78 -0.05 26.22
CA ARG A 67 -2.42 -0.11 25.64
C ARG A 67 -2.44 -0.03 24.12
N ASN A 68 -3.47 -0.58 23.47
CA ASN A 68 -3.73 -0.35 22.05
C ASN A 68 -4.08 1.12 21.75
N MET A 69 -4.53 1.92 22.72
CA MET A 69 -4.67 3.38 22.54
C MET A 69 -3.32 4.11 22.53
N ARG A 70 -2.23 3.47 22.99
CA ARG A 70 -0.85 3.97 22.89
C ARG A 70 -0.05 3.27 21.79
N ASN A 71 -0.72 2.77 20.76
CA ASN A 71 -0.11 2.01 19.66
C ASN A 71 0.67 2.92 18.70
N GLU A 72 1.61 3.70 19.24
CA GLU A 72 2.43 4.66 18.51
C GLU A 72 3.16 3.99 17.34
N PRO A 73 3.76 2.79 17.44
CA PRO A 73 4.40 2.15 16.29
C PRO A 73 3.42 1.84 15.15
N LEU A 74 2.20 1.38 15.44
CA LEU A 74 1.18 1.18 14.41
C LEU A 74 0.67 2.52 13.89
N ALA A 75 0.39 3.49 14.77
CA ALA A 75 -0.12 4.80 14.39
C ALA A 75 0.86 5.51 13.45
N VAL A 76 2.16 5.51 13.77
CA VAL A 76 3.21 6.03 12.89
C VAL A 76 3.28 5.27 11.58
N THR A 77 3.15 3.94 11.61
CA THR A 77 3.12 3.12 10.38
C THR A 77 1.92 3.49 9.51
N ILE A 78 0.72 3.54 10.08
CA ILE A 78 -0.52 3.89 9.38
C ILE A 78 -0.46 5.32 8.86
N GLN A 79 0.02 6.27 9.67
CA GLN A 79 0.18 7.65 9.27
C GLN A 79 1.12 7.76 8.07
N ARG A 80 2.28 7.11 8.12
CA ARG A 80 3.26 7.12 7.01
C ARG A 80 2.72 6.46 5.74
N GLU A 81 1.97 5.38 5.88
CA GLU A 81 1.48 4.62 4.73
C GLU A 81 0.27 5.26 4.08
N TYR A 82 -0.68 5.75 4.89
CA TYR A 82 -2.04 6.02 4.44
C TYR A 82 -2.47 7.48 4.61
N ASP A 83 -1.84 8.22 5.52
CA ASP A 83 -2.20 9.61 5.81
C ASP A 83 -1.13 10.62 5.37
N ASP A 84 0.10 10.16 5.07
CA ASP A 84 1.19 11.03 4.66
C ASP A 84 0.80 11.79 3.38
N ARG A 85 1.03 13.10 3.41
CA ARG A 85 0.61 14.08 2.41
C ARG A 85 1.59 15.22 2.43
N GLN A 86 2.46 15.31 1.42
CA GLN A 86 3.42 16.40 1.32
C GLN A 86 2.99 17.36 0.21
N PRO A 87 2.79 18.67 0.50
CA PRO A 87 2.47 19.63 -0.54
C PRO A 87 3.64 19.75 -1.52
N THR A 88 3.36 19.85 -2.83
CA THR A 88 4.42 20.15 -3.80
C THR A 88 4.86 21.61 -3.69
N THR A 89 6.14 21.88 -3.98
CA THR A 89 6.75 23.22 -4.00
C THR A 89 6.14 24.14 -5.06
N SER A 90 5.46 23.57 -6.06
CA SER A 90 4.97 24.28 -7.26
C SER A 90 3.68 25.09 -7.05
N GLY A 91 3.15 25.17 -5.83
CA GLY A 91 1.88 25.87 -5.57
C GLY A 91 0.64 25.17 -6.16
N HIS A 92 0.83 24.07 -6.89
CA HIS A 92 -0.26 23.20 -7.33
C HIS A 92 -0.67 22.25 -6.19
N TYR A 93 -1.98 22.16 -5.94
CA TYR A 93 -2.65 21.41 -4.86
C TYR A 93 -2.53 19.87 -4.94
N TYR A 94 -1.46 19.34 -5.52
CA TYR A 94 -1.19 17.91 -5.49
C TYR A 94 -0.30 17.63 -4.28
N TYR A 95 -0.73 16.65 -3.47
CA TYR A 95 0.10 16.08 -2.44
C TYR A 95 0.93 14.97 -3.09
N VAL A 96 2.25 14.96 -2.88
CA VAL A 96 3.08 13.79 -3.19
C VAL A 96 3.06 12.89 -1.97
N SER A 97 2.78 11.63 -2.19
CA SER A 97 2.79 10.59 -1.15
C SER A 97 3.00 9.23 -1.80
N GLY A 98 2.92 8.17 -1.02
CA GLY A 98 3.11 6.82 -1.50
C GLY A 98 4.58 6.41 -1.58
N LYS A 99 5.52 7.20 -1.06
CA LYS A 99 6.93 6.79 -0.91
C LYS A 99 7.04 5.49 -0.12
N TRP A 100 6.38 5.43 1.04
CA TRP A 100 6.39 4.22 1.87
C TRP A 100 5.61 3.07 1.23
N LYS A 101 4.44 3.34 0.64
CA LYS A 101 3.68 2.34 -0.12
C LYS A 101 4.54 1.72 -1.22
N THR A 102 5.22 2.56 -2.00
CA THR A 102 6.13 2.15 -3.08
C THR A 102 7.27 1.31 -2.54
N TYR A 103 7.93 1.77 -1.47
CA TYR A 103 8.98 1.01 -0.82
C TYR A 103 8.49 -0.41 -0.43
N HIS A 104 7.36 -0.52 0.26
CA HIS A 104 6.83 -1.83 0.66
C HIS A 104 6.39 -2.70 -0.53
N LEU A 105 5.78 -2.10 -1.55
CA LEU A 105 5.38 -2.80 -2.78
C LEU A 105 6.60 -3.30 -3.54
N GLU A 106 7.61 -2.46 -3.79
CA GLU A 106 8.87 -2.84 -4.45
C GLU A 106 9.61 -3.95 -3.71
N GLN A 107 9.67 -3.88 -2.38
CA GLN A 107 10.30 -4.91 -1.54
C GLN A 107 9.48 -6.21 -1.47
N GLY A 108 8.23 -6.19 -1.93
CA GLY A 108 7.31 -7.32 -1.80
C GLY A 108 7.02 -7.67 -0.35
N ARG A 109 7.01 -6.68 0.54
CA ARG A 109 6.87 -6.88 1.99
C ARG A 109 5.77 -5.96 2.54
N PRO A 110 4.74 -6.52 3.22
CA PRO A 110 3.73 -5.68 3.83
C PRO A 110 4.32 -4.82 4.97
N PRO A 111 3.78 -3.61 5.20
CA PRO A 111 4.24 -2.69 6.26
C PRO A 111 4.03 -3.25 7.67
N ILE A 112 3.15 -4.25 7.80
CA ILE A 112 2.91 -5.02 9.02
C ILE A 112 3.03 -6.51 8.69
N ALA A 113 3.61 -7.28 9.61
CA ALA A 113 3.66 -8.73 9.50
C ALA A 113 2.69 -9.32 10.52
N LEU A 114 1.77 -10.18 10.10
CA LEU A 114 0.93 -10.92 11.05
C LEU A 114 1.81 -11.81 11.94
N LEU A 115 1.51 -11.86 13.24
CA LEU A 115 2.30 -12.67 14.18
C LEU A 115 2.17 -14.15 13.84
N GLU A 116 0.95 -14.60 13.52
CA GLU A 116 0.71 -15.96 13.07
C GLU A 116 0.94 -16.08 11.56
N ARG A 117 2.22 -16.27 11.20
CA ARG A 117 2.69 -16.32 9.81
C ARG A 117 2.13 -17.49 8.99
N ARG A 118 1.58 -18.52 9.65
CA ARG A 118 1.04 -19.72 8.99
C ARG A 118 -0.45 -19.59 8.66
N THR A 119 -1.09 -18.48 9.00
CA THR A 119 -2.50 -18.26 8.65
C THR A 119 -2.66 -18.02 7.15
N PRO A 120 -3.79 -18.45 6.56
CA PRO A 120 -4.09 -18.16 5.16
C PRO A 120 -4.07 -16.67 4.81
N LEU A 121 -4.52 -15.82 5.74
CA LEU A 121 -4.48 -14.37 5.55
C LEU A 121 -3.05 -13.82 5.48
N ALA A 122 -2.14 -14.28 6.34
CA ALA A 122 -0.74 -13.86 6.32
C ALA A 122 -0.08 -14.21 4.99
N GLY A 123 -0.32 -15.43 4.51
CA GLY A 123 0.19 -15.89 3.24
C GLY A 123 -0.43 -15.15 2.04
N LEU A 124 -1.75 -14.93 2.04
CA LEU A 124 -2.45 -14.15 1.02
C LEU A 124 -1.85 -12.75 0.87
N ILE A 125 -1.70 -12.02 1.98
CA ILE A 125 -1.13 -10.67 1.96
C ILE A 125 0.31 -10.71 1.43
N GLN A 126 1.13 -11.65 1.90
CA GLN A 126 2.52 -11.77 1.44
C GLN A 126 2.61 -12.07 -0.07
N ASP A 127 1.78 -12.96 -0.60
CA ASP A 127 1.74 -13.29 -2.02
C ASP A 127 1.27 -12.09 -2.87
N LEU A 128 0.28 -11.33 -2.38
CA LEU A 128 -0.18 -10.11 -3.03
C LEU A 128 0.93 -9.04 -3.11
N TYR A 129 1.67 -8.81 -2.01
CA TYR A 129 2.82 -7.90 -2.06
C TYR A 129 3.92 -8.41 -2.98
N THR A 130 4.17 -9.71 -3.02
CA THR A 130 5.15 -10.32 -3.93
C THR A 130 4.75 -10.12 -5.39
N LEU A 131 3.47 -10.25 -5.72
CA LEU A 131 2.93 -9.96 -7.04
C LEU A 131 3.08 -8.47 -7.38
N CYS A 132 2.72 -7.57 -6.45
CA CYS A 132 2.92 -6.14 -6.63
C CYS A 132 4.39 -5.75 -6.83
N SER A 133 5.33 -6.40 -6.14
CA SER A 133 6.77 -6.13 -6.29
C SER A 133 7.25 -6.32 -7.72
N ARG A 134 6.82 -7.40 -8.37
CA ARG A 134 7.19 -7.65 -9.77
C ARG A 134 6.59 -6.63 -10.74
N HIS A 135 5.42 -6.08 -10.42
CA HIS A 135 4.84 -4.95 -11.15
C HIS A 135 5.64 -3.67 -10.90
N TYR A 136 5.84 -3.30 -9.64
CA TYR A 136 6.47 -2.03 -9.22
C TYR A 136 7.95 -1.92 -9.59
N THR A 137 8.69 -3.02 -9.57
CA THR A 137 10.11 -3.04 -10.01
C THR A 137 10.30 -2.75 -11.50
N ARG A 138 9.22 -2.82 -12.31
CA ARG A 138 9.23 -2.45 -13.73
C ARG A 138 8.67 -1.06 -13.98
N LEU A 139 8.05 -0.44 -12.97
CA LEU A 139 7.53 0.91 -13.10
C LEU A 139 8.68 1.90 -12.95
N ASP A 140 8.73 2.83 -13.89
CA ASP A 140 9.64 3.96 -13.82
C ASP A 140 9.01 5.03 -12.92
N LEU A 141 9.08 4.82 -11.61
CA LEU A 141 8.54 5.72 -10.59
C LEU A 141 9.54 6.82 -10.28
N TYR A 142 9.76 7.71 -11.25
CA TYR A 142 10.37 8.99 -10.91
C TYR A 142 9.32 9.85 -10.21
N PRO A 143 9.62 10.43 -9.03
CA PRO A 143 8.80 11.51 -8.53
C PRO A 143 8.74 12.54 -9.65
N VAL A 144 7.53 12.85 -10.15
CA VAL A 144 7.32 13.98 -11.05
C VAL A 144 8.03 15.14 -10.40
N ASP A 145 9.01 15.71 -11.12
CA ASP A 145 10.00 16.64 -10.59
C ASP A 145 9.37 17.48 -9.47
N VAL A 146 9.93 17.36 -8.27
CA VAL A 146 9.78 18.39 -7.25
C VAL A 146 10.49 19.59 -7.84
N PHE A 147 9.85 20.27 -8.80
CA PHE A 147 10.40 21.46 -9.43
C PHE A 147 10.68 22.42 -8.28
N THR A 148 11.95 22.62 -7.96
CA THR A 148 12.41 23.77 -7.21
C THR A 148 12.12 24.98 -8.09
N VAL A 149 10.90 25.50 -8.00
CA VAL A 149 10.65 26.87 -8.40
C VAL A 149 11.26 27.71 -7.29
N GLU A 150 12.34 28.43 -7.61
CA GLU A 150 12.82 29.54 -6.80
C GLU A 150 11.73 30.62 -6.79
N GLY A 151 10.76 30.46 -5.90
CA GLY A 151 9.65 31.38 -5.72
C GLY A 151 9.61 31.83 -4.27
N GLU A 152 9.91 33.10 -4.04
CA GLU A 152 9.77 33.79 -2.75
C GLU A 152 8.29 33.82 -2.34
N GLY A 153 7.83 32.73 -1.74
CA GLY A 153 6.52 32.65 -1.09
C GLY A 153 6.71 32.61 0.42
N THR A 154 6.33 33.67 1.10
CA THR A 154 6.22 33.72 2.57
C THR A 154 5.19 32.70 3.04
N ILE A 155 5.64 31.56 3.55
CA ILE A 155 4.79 30.55 4.19
C ILE A 155 4.99 30.67 5.71
N GLU A 156 3.89 30.79 6.47
CA GLU A 156 3.92 30.81 7.94
C GLU A 156 4.66 29.58 8.53
N PRO A 157 5.37 29.77 9.66
CA PRO A 157 6.18 28.72 10.26
C PRO A 157 5.31 27.66 10.95
N ASN A 158 5.26 26.46 10.37
CA ASN A 158 4.81 25.26 11.07
C ASN A 158 6.00 24.69 11.88
N PRO A 159 5.89 24.49 13.20
CA PRO A 159 6.99 24.02 14.05
C PRO A 159 7.49 22.59 13.72
N LEU A 160 6.77 21.80 12.93
CA LEU A 160 7.23 20.48 12.44
C LEU A 160 8.14 20.57 11.20
N ARG A 161 8.28 21.76 10.62
CA ARG A 161 9.04 22.01 9.38
C ARG A 161 10.55 21.99 9.60
N ALA A 162 11.03 22.38 10.78
CA ALA A 162 12.46 22.41 11.10
C ALA A 162 13.16 21.03 11.00
N VAL A 163 12.43 19.94 11.29
CA VAL A 163 12.96 18.56 11.16
C VAL A 163 12.96 18.12 9.68
N SER A 164 11.96 18.57 8.91
CA SER A 164 11.85 18.29 7.47
C SER A 164 12.86 19.08 6.64
N ASP A 165 13.13 20.33 7.02
CA ASP A 165 14.05 21.23 6.30
C ASP A 165 15.51 20.78 6.43
N ALA A 166 15.88 20.21 7.59
CA ALA A 166 17.18 19.58 7.80
C ALA A 166 17.38 18.35 6.89
N VAL A 167 16.32 17.57 6.66
CA VAL A 167 16.35 16.41 5.74
C VAL A 167 16.36 16.86 4.28
N ALA A 168 15.61 17.92 3.93
CA ALA A 168 15.58 18.47 2.58
C ALA A 168 16.91 19.11 2.15
N GLN A 169 17.60 19.81 3.07
CA GLN A 169 18.95 20.36 2.81
C GLN A 169 20.01 19.26 2.62
N ALA A 170 19.87 18.11 3.28
CA ALA A 170 20.76 16.98 3.07
C ALA A 170 20.57 16.33 1.68
N ILE A 171 19.35 16.40 1.12
CA ILE A 171 19.02 15.85 -0.19
C ILE A 171 19.45 16.79 -1.32
N SER A 172 19.27 18.12 -1.18
CA SER A 172 19.60 19.07 -2.26
C SER A 172 21.10 19.20 -2.54
N LYS A 173 21.96 18.95 -1.53
CA LYS A 173 23.41 18.89 -1.72
C LYS A 173 23.89 17.67 -2.52
N ALA A 174 23.02 16.71 -2.82
CA ALA A 174 23.40 15.44 -3.45
C ALA A 174 23.03 15.29 -4.94
N ALA A 175 22.28 16.21 -5.57
CA ALA A 175 21.70 15.95 -6.89
C ALA A 175 21.95 17.07 -7.92
N LYS A 176 23.06 16.98 -8.67
CA LYS A 176 23.13 17.46 -10.06
C LYS A 176 22.91 16.24 -10.96
N VAL A 177 21.66 15.90 -11.26
CA VAL A 177 21.33 14.75 -12.11
C VAL A 177 21.14 15.22 -13.55
N LYS A 178 21.90 14.61 -14.47
CA LYS A 178 21.81 14.79 -15.91
C LYS A 178 20.55 14.08 -16.41
N ILE A 179 19.60 14.82 -16.98
CA ILE A 179 18.36 14.27 -17.54
C ILE A 179 18.72 13.33 -18.69
N THR A 180 18.35 12.06 -18.59
CA THR A 180 18.47 11.08 -19.67
C THR A 180 17.10 10.82 -20.28
N PRO A 181 17.00 10.62 -21.60
CA PRO A 181 15.73 10.36 -22.27
C PRO A 181 15.08 9.07 -21.77
N ARG A 182 13.76 9.13 -21.60
CA ARG A 182 12.90 8.06 -21.06
C ARG A 182 13.15 6.73 -21.80
N PRO A 183 13.45 5.62 -21.09
CA PRO A 183 13.58 4.32 -21.74
C PRO A 183 12.25 3.88 -22.36
N SER A 184 12.34 3.17 -23.49
CA SER A 184 11.17 2.59 -24.14
C SER A 184 10.44 1.64 -23.20
N PRO A 185 9.10 1.59 -23.21
CA PRO A 185 8.34 0.71 -22.33
C PRO A 185 8.75 -0.76 -22.54
N PRO A 186 8.75 -1.59 -21.49
CA PRO A 186 9.13 -2.98 -21.59
C PRO A 186 8.19 -3.72 -22.55
N SER A 187 8.76 -4.58 -23.41
CA SER A 187 8.02 -5.37 -24.42
C SER A 187 7.25 -6.56 -23.85
N SER A 188 7.41 -6.86 -22.56
CA SER A 188 6.73 -7.97 -21.88
C SER A 188 5.41 -7.51 -21.28
N PRO A 189 4.36 -8.36 -21.27
CA PRO A 189 3.10 -8.03 -20.62
C PRO A 189 3.35 -7.61 -19.17
N MET A 190 2.76 -6.47 -18.81
CA MET A 190 2.95 -5.87 -17.50
C MET A 190 2.17 -6.71 -16.49
N GLU A 191 2.82 -7.19 -15.43
CA GLU A 191 2.10 -7.91 -14.37
C GLU A 191 1.00 -7.01 -13.80
N LEU A 192 -0.18 -7.57 -13.47
CA LEU A 192 -1.40 -6.84 -13.04
C LEU A 192 -2.16 -6.11 -14.16
N ASP A 193 -1.96 -6.44 -15.43
CA ASP A 193 -2.79 -5.98 -16.55
C ASP A 193 -4.14 -6.72 -16.67
N SER A 194 -4.33 -7.79 -15.89
CA SER A 194 -5.52 -8.62 -15.82
C SER A 194 -5.82 -9.08 -14.40
N HIS A 195 -7.03 -9.60 -14.18
CA HIS A 195 -7.45 -10.17 -12.90
C HIS A 195 -6.88 -11.57 -12.64
N ASP A 196 -6.31 -12.24 -13.64
CA ASP A 196 -5.94 -13.66 -13.58
C ASP A 196 -4.90 -13.94 -12.48
N MET A 197 -3.89 -13.07 -12.36
CA MET A 197 -2.85 -13.23 -11.34
C MET A 197 -3.41 -13.08 -9.93
N ILE A 198 -4.28 -12.09 -9.69
CA ILE A 198 -4.89 -11.87 -8.38
C ILE A 198 -5.89 -12.98 -8.07
N THR A 199 -6.77 -13.34 -9.00
CA THR A 199 -7.72 -14.44 -8.81
C THR A 199 -6.99 -15.77 -8.56
N GLY A 200 -5.84 -15.99 -9.20
CA GLY A 200 -4.96 -17.14 -8.93
C GLY A 200 -4.40 -17.14 -7.50
N VAL A 201 -3.94 -15.99 -7.00
CA VAL A 201 -3.47 -15.84 -5.61
C VAL A 201 -4.61 -16.11 -4.62
N PHE A 202 -5.78 -15.48 -4.80
CA PHE A 202 -6.95 -15.70 -3.94
C PHE A 202 -7.43 -17.16 -3.99
N GLY A 203 -7.56 -17.72 -5.20
CA GLY A 203 -8.02 -19.08 -5.42
C GLY A 203 -7.10 -20.10 -4.74
N ARG A 204 -5.79 -19.89 -4.75
CA ARG A 204 -4.83 -20.73 -4.03
C ARG A 204 -5.12 -20.74 -2.52
N TRP A 205 -5.22 -19.57 -1.89
CA TRP A 205 -5.43 -19.47 -0.45
C TRP A 205 -6.82 -19.93 -0.01
N LEU A 206 -7.85 -19.68 -0.82
CA LEU A 206 -9.20 -20.17 -0.54
C LEU A 206 -9.27 -21.70 -0.63
N ARG A 207 -8.62 -22.33 -1.62
CA ARG A 207 -8.52 -23.79 -1.72
C ARG A 207 -7.75 -24.41 -0.56
N LEU A 208 -6.68 -23.77 -0.09
CA LEU A 208 -5.92 -24.23 1.07
C LEU A 208 -6.73 -24.15 2.37
N THR A 209 -7.57 -23.12 2.51
CA THR A 209 -8.33 -22.89 3.75
C THR A 209 -9.62 -23.70 3.79
N TYR A 210 -10.33 -23.78 2.66
CA TYR A 210 -11.64 -24.42 2.58
C TYR A 210 -11.73 -25.32 1.34
N PRO A 211 -11.03 -26.47 1.32
CA PRO A 211 -10.97 -27.35 0.15
C PRO A 211 -12.36 -27.85 -0.29
N SER A 212 -13.30 -28.00 0.65
CA SER A 212 -14.67 -28.47 0.38
C SER A 212 -15.60 -27.38 -0.14
N LEU A 213 -15.33 -26.10 0.17
CA LEU A 213 -16.18 -24.97 -0.23
C LEU A 213 -15.73 -24.36 -1.55
N TRP A 214 -14.46 -24.58 -1.94
CA TRP A 214 -13.89 -23.99 -3.14
C TRP A 214 -13.77 -25.02 -4.26
N PRO A 215 -14.67 -25.02 -5.25
CA PRO A 215 -14.63 -26.00 -6.32
C PRO A 215 -13.38 -25.84 -7.21
N SER A 216 -13.07 -26.86 -8.02
CA SER A 216 -11.93 -26.87 -8.94
C SER A 216 -11.87 -25.61 -9.83
N GLU A 217 -10.68 -25.27 -10.35
CA GLU A 217 -10.47 -24.07 -11.17
C GLU A 217 -11.46 -23.93 -12.33
N ASP A 218 -11.86 -25.05 -12.94
CA ASP A 218 -12.84 -25.07 -14.02
C ASP A 218 -14.22 -24.55 -13.59
N LYS A 219 -14.63 -24.80 -12.35
CA LYS A 219 -15.91 -24.31 -11.82
C LYS A 219 -15.86 -22.81 -11.53
N ILE A 220 -14.72 -22.29 -11.06
CA ILE A 220 -14.52 -20.85 -10.84
C ILE A 220 -14.49 -20.11 -12.16
N LYS A 221 -13.74 -20.62 -13.15
CA LYS A 221 -13.70 -20.04 -14.51
C LYS A 221 -15.10 -20.03 -15.11
N ARG A 222 -15.86 -21.12 -15.00
CA ARG A 222 -17.28 -21.15 -15.42
C ARG A 222 -18.15 -20.14 -14.67
N LEU A 223 -17.95 -19.96 -13.36
CA LEU A 223 -18.68 -18.97 -12.56
C LEU A 223 -18.37 -17.54 -13.03
N ILE A 224 -17.09 -17.21 -13.20
CA ILE A 224 -16.65 -15.89 -13.70
C ILE A 224 -17.15 -15.66 -15.12
N SER A 225 -17.03 -16.65 -16.02
CA SER A 225 -17.58 -16.58 -17.37
C SER A 225 -19.12 -16.53 -17.41
N SER A 226 -19.81 -17.04 -16.39
CA SER A 226 -21.26 -16.93 -16.25
C SER A 226 -21.70 -15.60 -15.63
N MET A 227 -20.81 -14.90 -14.92
CA MET A 227 -21.02 -13.57 -14.37
C MET A 227 -20.71 -12.50 -15.42
N ASP A 228 -21.20 -12.68 -16.64
CA ASP A 228 -21.06 -11.76 -17.77
C ASP A 228 -21.78 -10.43 -17.42
N TYR A 229 -21.10 -9.58 -16.65
CA TYR A 229 -21.54 -8.24 -16.30
C TYR A 229 -21.44 -7.38 -17.56
N ARG A 230 -22.51 -7.38 -18.35
CA ARG A 230 -22.79 -6.31 -19.31
C ARG A 230 -23.03 -5.02 -18.53
N ILE A 231 -21.95 -4.34 -18.18
CA ILE A 231 -22.01 -2.93 -17.79
C ILE A 231 -22.10 -2.16 -19.10
N SER A 232 -23.33 -1.90 -19.54
CA SER A 232 -23.61 -0.93 -20.59
C SER A 232 -23.22 0.44 -20.06
N PHE A 233 -22.25 1.09 -20.70
CA PHE A 233 -21.98 2.52 -20.51
C PHE A 233 -23.04 3.37 -21.21
#